data_AF-A0A6C0KHH5-F1
#
_entry.id   AF-A0A6C0KHH5-F1
#
_cell.length_a   1.000
_cell.length_b   1.000
_cell.length_c   1.000
_cell.angle_alpha   90.00
_cell.angle_beta   90.00
_cell.angle_gamma   90.00
#
_symmetry.space_group_name_H-M   'P 1'
#
loop_
_entity.id
_entity.type
_entity.pdbx_description
1 polymer ?
#
loop_
_entity_poly.entity_id
_entity_poly.type
_entity_poly.pdbx_seq_one_letter_code
_entity_poly.pdbx_strand_id
1 'polypeptide(L)'
;MSETKKTNDIPKLTDKDIRNHPYTYDTKTIEWNIKHSCLSLRTLVRYQKLTPYICAKYVVFGGRNEMYADCREDAWISTSEIIGYQPHITMEEMYEAHRIADEEDRLEDDMDESSGRK
;
A
#
# COMPACT_ATOMS: atom_id res chain seq x y z
N MET A 1 -16.44 -24.18 18.37
CA MET A 1 -15.10 -23.67 18.72
C MET A 1 -14.53 -23.07 17.45
N SER A 2 -14.65 -21.76 17.30
CA SER A 2 -14.21 -21.06 16.09
C SER A 2 -12.72 -20.80 16.23
N GLU A 3 -11.92 -21.44 15.40
CA GLU A 3 -10.47 -21.26 15.35
C GLU A 3 -10.17 -19.81 14.93
N THR A 4 -9.82 -19.00 15.92
CA THR A 4 -9.14 -17.73 15.72
C THR A 4 -7.75 -18.06 15.16
N LYS A 5 -7.58 -17.94 13.84
CA LYS A 5 -6.25 -18.01 13.22
C LYS A 5 -5.37 -16.95 13.87
N LYS A 6 -4.42 -17.41 14.69
CA LYS A 6 -3.34 -16.60 15.26
C LYS A 6 -2.72 -15.76 14.15
N THR A 7 -2.59 -14.46 14.38
CA THR A 7 -1.66 -13.57 13.72
C THR A 7 -0.23 -14.03 14.02
N ASN A 8 0.18 -15.19 13.50
CA ASN A 8 1.54 -15.70 13.64
C ASN A 8 2.42 -15.04 12.57
N ASP A 9 3.20 -14.07 13.03
CA ASP A 9 4.44 -13.52 12.48
C ASP A 9 4.46 -13.16 10.98
N ILE A 10 3.74 -12.10 10.61
CA ILE A 10 4.16 -11.35 9.41
C ILE A 10 5.48 -10.66 9.77
N PRO A 11 6.58 -10.94 9.06
CA PRO A 11 7.87 -10.36 9.40
C PRO A 11 7.82 -8.84 9.18
N LYS A 12 8.32 -8.10 10.16
CA LYS A 12 8.60 -6.68 9.98
C LYS A 12 9.81 -6.53 9.07
N LEU A 13 9.60 -5.93 7.91
CA LEU A 13 10.62 -5.71 6.90
C LEU A 13 11.23 -4.32 7.05
N THR A 14 12.49 -4.20 6.64
CA THR A 14 13.19 -2.95 6.42
C THR A 14 13.40 -2.71 4.92
N ASP A 15 13.68 -1.46 4.52
CA ASP A 15 14.07 -1.16 3.13
C ASP A 15 15.26 -2.00 2.63
N LYS A 16 16.18 -2.37 3.54
CA LYS A 16 17.33 -3.22 3.21
C LYS A 16 16.86 -4.63 2.83
N ASP A 17 15.87 -5.17 3.54
CA ASP A 17 15.30 -6.48 3.24
C ASP A 17 14.61 -6.49 1.88
N ILE A 18 13.84 -5.43 1.58
CA ILE A 18 13.16 -5.24 0.29
C ILE A 18 14.16 -5.16 -0.88
N ARG A 19 15.28 -4.43 -0.71
CA ARG A 19 16.32 -4.29 -1.75
C ARG A 19 17.11 -5.60 -1.96
N ASN A 20 17.33 -6.37 -0.89
CA ASN A 20 18.09 -7.61 -0.95
C ASN A 20 17.26 -8.81 -1.45
N HIS A 21 15.94 -8.77 -1.31
CA HIS A 21 15.02 -9.84 -1.72
C HIS A 21 13.93 -9.31 -2.67
N PRO A 22 14.30 -8.89 -3.89
CA PRO A 22 13.35 -8.34 -4.84
C PRO A 22 12.31 -9.39 -5.24
N TYR A 23 11.06 -8.94 -5.43
CA TYR A 23 9.92 -9.76 -5.88
C TYR A 23 9.63 -11.02 -5.04
N THR A 24 10.08 -11.04 -3.79
CA THR A 24 10.02 -12.22 -2.91
C THR A 24 8.80 -12.21 -1.99
N TYR A 25 8.32 -11.04 -1.60
CA TYR A 25 7.27 -10.91 -0.58
C TYR A 25 5.88 -10.88 -1.22
N ASP A 26 4.93 -11.57 -0.59
CA ASP A 26 3.54 -11.60 -1.03
C ASP A 26 2.79 -10.31 -0.66
N THR A 27 1.65 -10.10 -1.31
CA THR A 27 0.85 -8.88 -1.17
C THR A 27 0.39 -8.61 0.26
N LYS A 28 0.06 -9.64 1.03
CA LYS A 28 -0.38 -9.50 2.42
C LYS A 28 0.77 -9.05 3.33
N THR A 29 1.96 -9.61 3.11
CA THR A 29 3.18 -9.17 3.82
C THR A 29 3.52 -7.72 3.49
N ILE A 30 3.41 -7.32 2.21
CA ILE A 30 3.64 -5.94 1.78
C ILE A 30 2.62 -4.99 2.40
N GLU A 31 1.33 -5.27 2.28
CA GLU A 31 0.26 -4.42 2.81
C GLU A 31 0.40 -4.22 4.33
N TRP A 32 0.66 -5.30 5.07
CA TRP A 32 0.88 -5.21 6.51
C TRP A 32 2.09 -4.32 6.84
N ASN A 33 3.19 -4.45 6.08
CA ASN A 33 4.36 -3.62 6.31
C ASN A 33 4.16 -2.17 5.91
N ILE A 34 3.34 -1.82 4.92
CA ILE A 34 3.00 -0.42 4.63
C ILE A 34 2.22 0.19 5.81
N LYS A 35 1.26 -0.57 6.37
CA LYS A 35 0.41 -0.10 7.49
C LYS A 35 1.13 -0.03 8.83
N HIS A 36 2.13 -0.88 9.06
CA HIS A 36 2.71 -1.10 10.39
C HIS A 36 4.23 -0.95 10.47
N SER A 37 4.91 -0.75 9.33
CA SER A 37 6.35 -0.50 9.25
C SER A 37 6.59 0.77 8.44
N CYS A 38 7.55 1.60 8.86
CA CYS A 38 7.95 2.79 8.11
C CYS A 38 8.83 2.35 6.92
N LEU A 39 8.20 1.77 5.89
CA LEU A 39 8.88 1.40 4.64
C LEU A 39 8.80 2.53 3.62
N SER A 40 9.87 2.74 2.88
CA SER A 40 9.83 3.67 1.75
C SER A 40 8.96 3.11 0.64
N LEU A 41 7.90 3.85 0.29
CA LEU A 41 6.96 3.47 -0.77
C LEU A 41 7.68 3.37 -2.12
N ARG A 42 8.62 4.29 -2.42
CA ARG A 42 9.47 4.17 -3.61
C ARG A 42 10.31 2.90 -3.64
N THR A 43 10.80 2.44 -2.49
CA THR A 43 11.56 1.19 -2.41
C THR A 43 10.66 0.00 -2.73
N LEU A 44 9.43 -0.01 -2.22
CA LEU A 44 8.45 -1.04 -2.56
C LEU A 44 8.11 -1.05 -4.06
N VAL A 45 7.80 0.11 -4.63
CA VAL A 45 7.47 0.27 -6.06
C VAL A 45 8.58 -0.18 -7.00
N ARG A 46 9.86 -0.07 -6.59
CA ARG A 46 10.99 -0.42 -7.45
C ARG A 46 11.43 -1.88 -7.34
N TYR A 47 11.20 -2.51 -6.18
CA TYR A 47 11.81 -3.81 -5.87
C TYR A 47 10.80 -4.92 -5.62
N GLN A 48 9.50 -4.61 -5.53
CA GLN A 48 8.45 -5.62 -5.34
C GLN A 48 7.40 -5.52 -6.44
N LYS A 49 6.67 -6.63 -6.64
CA LYS A 49 5.56 -6.67 -7.59
C LYS A 49 4.27 -6.32 -6.86
N LEU A 50 3.85 -5.07 -7.00
CA LEU A 50 2.65 -4.56 -6.36
C LEU A 50 1.42 -4.85 -7.21
N THR A 51 0.27 -4.92 -6.55
CA THR A 51 -1.02 -4.98 -7.24
C THR A 51 -1.53 -3.56 -7.53
N PRO A 52 -2.39 -3.38 -8.54
CA PRO A 52 -3.02 -2.08 -8.80
C PRO A 52 -3.72 -1.51 -7.55
N TYR A 53 -4.42 -2.37 -6.80
CA TYR A 53 -5.08 -1.99 -5.54
C TYR A 53 -4.09 -1.46 -4.50
N ILE A 54 -2.96 -2.16 -4.25
CA ILE A 54 -1.97 -1.70 -3.28
C ILE A 54 -1.40 -0.34 -3.72
N CYS A 55 -1.11 -0.19 -5.02
CA CYS A 55 -0.62 1.06 -5.56
C CYS A 55 -1.61 2.21 -5.34
N ALA A 56 -2.89 2.02 -5.67
CA ALA A 56 -3.92 3.06 -5.53
C ALA A 56 -4.18 3.42 -4.06
N LYS A 57 -4.41 2.42 -3.20
CA LYS A 57 -4.81 2.64 -1.80
C LYS A 57 -3.69 3.17 -0.91
N TYR A 58 -2.45 2.72 -1.13
CA TYR A 58 -1.36 2.97 -0.17
C TYR A 58 -0.19 3.77 -0.73
N VAL A 59 0.01 3.81 -2.06
CA VAL A 59 1.26 4.29 -2.65
C VAL A 59 1.11 5.62 -3.38
N VAL A 60 0.12 5.72 -4.27
CA VAL A 60 -0.09 6.93 -5.05
C VAL A 60 -0.42 8.08 -4.10
N PHE A 61 0.35 9.16 -4.22
CA PHE A 61 0.33 10.31 -3.31
C PHE A 61 0.44 9.95 -1.82
N GLY A 62 1.13 8.86 -1.48
CA GLY A 62 1.24 8.38 -0.11
C GLY A 62 -0.04 7.76 0.48
N GLY A 63 -1.03 7.46 -0.37
CA GLY A 63 -2.36 6.96 0.00
C GLY A 63 -3.24 8.02 0.67
N ARG A 64 -4.21 7.58 1.49
CA ARG A 64 -5.21 8.44 2.14
C ARG A 64 -4.55 9.58 2.93
N ASN A 65 -4.57 10.80 2.37
CA ASN A 65 -3.93 12.01 2.92
C ASN A 65 -2.45 11.83 3.30
N GLU A 66 -1.65 11.18 2.43
CA GLU A 66 -0.22 10.95 2.64
C GLU A 66 0.11 10.06 3.86
N MET A 67 -0.88 9.40 4.47
CA MET A 67 -0.73 8.70 5.75
C MET A 67 0.33 7.59 5.76
N TYR A 68 0.65 7.03 4.60
CA TYR A 68 1.62 5.93 4.46
C TYR A 68 2.99 6.41 3.96
N ALA A 69 3.15 7.70 3.65
CA ALA A 69 4.42 8.25 3.19
C ALA A 69 5.41 8.38 4.36
N ASP A 70 6.60 7.79 4.22
CA ASP A 70 7.69 7.95 5.19
C ASP A 70 8.49 9.26 4.95
N CYS A 71 8.43 9.78 3.72
CA CYS A 71 9.12 11.00 3.32
C CYS A 71 8.32 11.80 2.30
N ARG A 72 8.73 13.06 2.04
CA ARG A 72 8.06 13.94 1.07
C ARG A 72 8.05 13.35 -0.34
N GLU A 73 9.09 12.64 -0.72
CA GLU A 73 9.19 12.01 -2.03
C GLU A 73 8.22 10.83 -2.19
N ASP A 74 7.86 10.15 -1.10
CA ASP A 74 6.85 9.09 -1.12
C ASP A 74 5.44 9.67 -1.27
N ALA A 75 5.19 10.88 -0.76
CA ALA A 75 3.92 11.59 -0.91
C ALA A 75 3.66 12.12 -2.33
N TRP A 76 4.64 12.10 -3.22
CA TRP A 76 4.52 12.62 -4.59
C TRP A 76 4.56 11.54 -5.67
N ILE A 77 4.53 10.26 -5.29
CA ILE A 77 4.49 9.16 -6.27
C ILE A 77 3.18 9.23 -7.05
N SER A 78 3.27 9.44 -8.35
CA SER A 78 2.12 9.55 -9.25
C SER A 78 1.74 8.21 -9.91
N THR A 79 0.51 8.10 -10.40
CA THR A 79 0.05 6.95 -11.22
C THR A 79 0.95 6.72 -12.44
N SER A 80 1.44 7.78 -13.08
CA SER A 80 2.36 7.66 -14.23
C SER A 80 3.70 7.06 -13.82
N GLU A 81 4.23 7.40 -12.64
CA GLU A 81 5.43 6.77 -12.10
C GLU A 81 5.20 5.30 -11.75
N ILE A 82 4.04 4.94 -11.19
CA ILE A 82 3.66 3.54 -10.96
C ILE A 82 3.74 2.76 -12.26
N ILE A 83 3.12 3.23 -13.34
CA ILE A 83 3.15 2.54 -14.64
C ILE A 83 4.59 2.41 -15.16
N GLY A 84 5.43 3.43 -14.94
CA GLY A 84 6.85 3.39 -15.31
C GLY A 84 7.66 2.33 -14.56
N TYR A 85 7.40 2.13 -13.27
CA TYR A 85 8.12 1.17 -12.43
C TYR A 85 7.47 -0.22 -12.36
N GLN A 86 6.17 -0.32 -12.63
CA GLN A 86 5.36 -1.53 -12.55
C GLN A 86 4.70 -1.79 -13.92
N PRO A 87 5.47 -2.17 -14.96
CA PRO A 87 4.97 -2.28 -16.33
C PRO A 87 3.95 -3.41 -16.54
N HIS A 88 3.74 -4.27 -15.55
CA HIS A 88 2.64 -5.25 -15.56
C HIS A 88 1.29 -4.65 -15.17
N ILE A 89 1.25 -3.38 -14.74
CA ILE A 89 0.03 -2.65 -14.41
C ILE A 89 -0.29 -1.70 -15.55
N THR A 90 -1.50 -1.79 -16.06
CA THR A 90 -2.03 -0.88 -17.08
C THR A 90 -2.67 0.36 -16.44
N MET A 91 -2.81 1.42 -17.25
CA MET A 91 -3.54 2.62 -16.83
C MET A 91 -5.01 2.31 -16.48
N GLU A 92 -5.66 1.41 -17.23
CA GLU A 92 -7.05 1.00 -16.99
C GLU A 92 -7.20 0.29 -15.64
N GLU A 93 -6.29 -0.63 -15.31
CA GLU A 93 -6.27 -1.28 -13.99
C GLU A 93 -6.04 -0.29 -12.85
N MET A 94 -5.21 0.74 -13.06
CA MET A 94 -5.04 1.81 -12.06
C MET A 94 -6.30 2.64 -11.89
N TYR A 95 -7.02 2.98 -12.96
CA TYR A 95 -8.29 3.69 -12.83
C TYR A 95 -9.31 2.88 -12.04
N GLU A 96 -9.44 1.59 -12.33
CA GLU A 96 -10.34 0.73 -11.57
C GLU A 96 -9.95 0.65 -10.10
N ALA A 97 -8.65 0.47 -9.83
CA ALA A 97 -8.13 0.40 -8.47
C ALA A 97 -8.36 1.70 -7.68
N HIS A 98 -8.21 2.87 -8.31
CA HIS A 98 -8.52 4.17 -7.69
C HIS A 98 -9.99 4.26 -7.29
N ARG A 99 -10.93 3.87 -8.17
CA ARG A 99 -12.36 3.89 -7.83
C ARG A 99 -12.68 3.02 -6.61
N ILE A 100 -12.05 1.85 -6.51
CA ILE A 100 -12.23 0.93 -5.39
C ILE A 100 -11.64 1.54 -4.11
N ALA A 101 -10.41 2.06 -4.18
CA ALA A 101 -9.74 2.65 -3.03
C ALA A 101 -10.47 3.89 -2.49
N ASP A 102 -10.93 4.77 -3.37
CA ASP A 102 -11.68 5.99 -3.01
C ASP A 102 -13.00 5.66 -2.30
N GLU A 103 -13.73 4.64 -2.77
CA GLU A 103 -14.97 4.22 -2.13
C GLU A 103 -14.71 3.58 -0.75
N GLU A 104 -13.63 2.80 -0.61
CA GLU A 104 -13.24 2.26 0.70
C GLU A 104 -12.82 3.37 1.66
N ASP A 105 -12.04 4.36 1.21
CA ASP A 105 -11.65 5.52 2.03
C ASP A 105 -12.88 6.30 2.51
N ARG A 106 -13.86 6.52 1.63
CA ARG A 106 -15.13 7.16 1.98
C ARG A 106 -15.92 6.38 3.04
N LEU A 107 -15.99 5.05 2.92
CA LEU A 107 -16.65 4.20 3.91
C LEU A 107 -15.92 4.20 5.25
N GLU A 108 -14.59 4.24 5.24
CA GLU A 108 -13.78 4.37 6.45
C GLU A 108 -14.00 5.73 7.14
N ASP A 109 -14.03 6.82 6.37
CA ASP A 109 -14.38 8.17 6.87
C ASP A 109 -15.77 8.19 7.55
N ASP A 110 -16.80 7.64 6.88
CA ASP A 110 -18.17 7.55 7.40
C ASP A 110 -18.23 6.73 8.73
N MET A 111 -17.43 5.66 8.84
CA MET A 111 -17.33 4.84 10.05
C MET A 111 -16.59 5.55 11.20
N ASP A 112 -15.54 6.29 10.89
CA ASP A 112 -14.77 7.06 11.87
C ASP A 112 -15.62 8.20 12.47
N GLU A 113 -16.38 8.90 11.62
CA GLU A 113 -17.32 9.95 12.03
C GLU A 113 -18.44 9.41 12.93
N SER A 114 -19.05 8.28 12.55
CA SER A 114 -20.14 7.66 13.32
C SER A 114 -19.67 7.02 14.64
N SER A 115 -18.39 6.64 14.73
CA SER A 115 -17.78 6.06 15.94
C SER A 115 -17.29 7.12 16.94
N GLY A 116 -17.31 8.40 16.59
CA GLY A 116 -16.92 9.51 17.48
C GLY A 116 -15.43 9.54 17.86
N ARG A 117 -14.57 8.85 17.10
CA ARG A 117 -13.11 8.91 17.30
C ARG A 117 -12.56 10.08 16.47
N LYS A 118 -12.40 11.24 17.10
CA LYS A 118 -11.52 12.32 16.62
C LYS A 118 -10.28 12.38 17.49
#